data_AF-A0A9P0Q204-F1
#
_entry.id   AF-A0A9P0Q204-F1
#
_cell.length_a   1.000
_cell.length_b   1.000
_cell.length_c   1.000
_cell.angle_alpha   90.00
_cell.angle_beta   90.00
_cell.angle_gamma   90.00
#
_symmetry.space_group_name_H-M   'P 1'
#
loop_
_entity.id
_entity.type
_entity.pdbx_description
1 polymer ?
#
loop_
_entity_poly.entity_id
_entity_poly.type
_entity_poly.pdbx_seq_one_letter_code
_entity_poly.pdbx_strand_id
1 'polypeptide(L)'
;MLLSIQRKALLRISSGYRTMSTMAAQVIAGIPPVTLLIEERLRLYSRDDTKLRTTRLLERSTTLEKWQRVWSDHSETAMWSKTLIPDVRQWVSCKHRRLDFYLTQFLSGHGYFGDYTKKMGITEGSICGYCG
;
A
#
# COMPACT_ATOMS: atom_id res chain seq x y z
N MET A 1 -13.58 -8.50 -7.67
CA MET A 1 -14.42 -8.63 -6.45
C MET A 1 -13.60 -8.67 -5.15
N LEU A 2 -12.59 -9.53 -5.00
CA LEU A 2 -11.83 -9.63 -3.74
C LEU A 2 -11.04 -8.36 -3.39
N LEU A 3 -10.33 -7.76 -4.37
CA LEU A 3 -9.56 -6.54 -4.15
C LEU A 3 -10.44 -5.32 -3.82
N SER A 4 -11.66 -5.24 -4.36
CA SER A 4 -12.57 -4.12 -4.09
C SER A 4 -13.15 -4.19 -2.66
N ILE A 5 -13.34 -5.39 -2.11
CA ILE A 5 -13.70 -5.58 -0.71
C ILE A 5 -12.52 -5.19 0.19
N GLN A 6 -11.32 -5.71 -0.09
CA GLN A 6 -10.11 -5.39 0.66
C GLN A 6 -9.87 -3.88 0.71
N ARG A 7 -10.02 -3.20 -0.43
CA ARG A 7 -9.87 -1.74 -0.56
C ARG A 7 -10.66 -0.97 0.50
N LYS A 8 -11.93 -1.34 0.76
CA LYS A 8 -12.75 -0.63 1.75
C LYS A 8 -12.15 -0.67 3.15
N ALA A 9 -11.58 -1.81 3.54
CA ALA A 9 -10.86 -1.94 4.81
C ALA A 9 -9.56 -1.14 4.81
N LEU A 10 -8.77 -1.22 3.72
CA LEU A 10 -7.50 -0.52 3.61
C LEU A 10 -7.64 1.00 3.68
N LEU A 11 -8.65 1.58 3.03
CA LEU A 11 -8.92 3.01 3.11
C LEU A 11 -9.23 3.45 4.55
N ARG A 12 -9.91 2.62 5.34
CA ARG A 12 -10.18 2.91 6.75
C ARG A 12 -8.93 2.79 7.61
N ILE A 13 -8.14 1.73 7.41
CA ILE A 13 -6.88 1.49 8.13
C ILE A 13 -5.87 2.62 7.90
N SER A 14 -5.80 3.12 6.66
CA SER A 14 -4.88 4.20 6.28
C SER A 14 -5.49 5.59 6.46
N SER A 15 -6.80 5.72 6.73
CA SER A 15 -7.51 7.01 6.66
C SER A 15 -7.35 7.71 5.30
N GLY A 16 -7.23 6.94 4.21
CA GLY A 16 -7.00 7.47 2.87
C GLY A 16 -8.27 7.85 2.11
N TYR A 17 -8.14 8.74 1.14
CA TYR A 17 -9.24 9.20 0.29
C TYR A 17 -9.79 8.10 -0.63
N ARG A 18 -11.07 8.21 -1.01
CA ARG A 18 -11.74 7.28 -1.93
C ARG A 18 -11.10 7.21 -3.33
N THR A 19 -10.34 8.22 -3.71
CA THR A 19 -9.62 8.32 -4.99
C THR A 19 -8.24 7.67 -4.96
N MET A 20 -7.68 7.38 -3.78
CA MET A 20 -6.37 6.72 -3.66
C MET A 20 -6.39 5.34 -4.31
N SER A 21 -5.45 4.96 -5.16
CA SER A 21 -5.52 3.65 -5.84
C SER A 21 -5.47 2.47 -4.86
N THR A 22 -5.98 1.30 -5.26
CA THR A 22 -6.00 0.11 -4.38
C THR A 22 -4.58 -0.34 -4.02
N MET A 23 -3.65 -0.21 -4.97
CA MET A 23 -2.25 -0.55 -4.80
C MET A 23 -1.55 0.38 -3.81
N ALA A 24 -1.77 1.69 -3.92
CA ALA A 24 -1.30 2.65 -2.91
C ALA A 24 -1.85 2.28 -1.53
N ALA A 25 -3.15 1.98 -1.42
CA ALA A 25 -3.76 1.61 -0.16
C ALA A 25 -3.14 0.34 0.46
N GLN A 26 -2.83 -0.67 -0.35
CA GLN A 26 -2.17 -1.91 0.09
C GLN A 26 -0.76 -1.63 0.63
N VAL A 27 0.05 -0.90 -0.15
CA VAL A 27 1.44 -0.57 0.20
C VAL A 27 1.49 0.31 1.43
N ILE A 28 0.76 1.42 1.45
CA ILE A 28 0.74 2.36 2.58
C ILE A 28 0.30 1.63 3.86
N ALA A 29 -0.78 0.85 3.81
CA ALA A 29 -1.24 0.06 4.96
C ALA A 29 -0.27 -1.07 5.37
N GLY A 30 0.69 -1.44 4.51
CA GLY A 30 1.59 -2.57 4.75
C GLY A 30 0.88 -3.92 4.69
N ILE A 31 -0.21 -4.01 3.91
CA ILE A 31 -1.04 -5.21 3.79
C ILE A 31 -1.00 -5.71 2.35
N PRO A 32 -0.46 -6.93 2.10
CA PRO A 32 -0.40 -7.49 0.75
C PRO A 32 -1.78 -7.64 0.11
N PRO A 33 -1.87 -7.70 -1.23
CA PRO A 33 -3.10 -8.09 -1.93
C PRO A 33 -3.71 -9.36 -1.34
N VAL A 34 -5.04 -9.35 -1.14
CA VAL A 34 -5.75 -10.48 -0.54
C VAL A 34 -5.57 -11.78 -1.35
N THR A 35 -5.39 -11.66 -2.66
CA THR A 35 -5.08 -12.79 -3.55
C THR A 35 -3.76 -13.45 -3.15
N LEU A 36 -2.69 -12.68 -2.90
CA LEU A 36 -1.41 -13.20 -2.45
C LEU A 36 -1.48 -13.79 -1.03
N LEU A 37 -2.32 -13.22 -0.15
CA LEU A 37 -2.57 -13.79 1.18
C LEU A 37 -3.32 -15.12 1.12
N ILE A 38 -4.25 -15.28 0.17
CA ILE A 38 -4.92 -16.57 -0.07
C ILE A 38 -3.92 -17.59 -0.60
N GLU A 39 -3.08 -17.22 -1.56
CA GLU A 39 -2.01 -18.10 -2.06
C GLU A 39 -1.05 -18.53 -0.94
N GLU A 40 -0.66 -17.62 -0.04
CA GLU A 40 0.16 -17.94 1.13
C GLU A 40 -0.50 -19.01 2.00
N ARG A 41 -1.79 -18.83 2.29
CA ARG A 41 -2.57 -19.78 3.09
C ARG A 41 -2.70 -21.14 2.41
N LEU A 42 -2.88 -21.18 1.09
CA LEU A 42 -2.93 -22.42 0.33
C LEU A 42 -1.59 -23.17 0.38
N ARG A 43 -0.46 -22.45 0.18
CA ARG A 43 0.89 -23.04 0.29
C ARG A 43 1.16 -23.60 1.69
N LEU A 44 0.69 -22.91 2.73
CA LEU A 44 0.77 -23.41 4.10
C LEU A 44 -0.14 -24.63 4.30
N TYR A 45 -1.37 -24.63 3.80
CA TYR A 45 -2.30 -25.75 3.98
C TYR A 45 -1.74 -27.08 3.44
N SER A 46 -1.01 -27.04 2.33
CA SER A 46 -0.39 -28.23 1.73
C SER A 46 0.88 -28.72 2.41
N ARG A 47 1.30 -28.10 3.53
CA ARG A 47 2.52 -28.43 4.26
C ARG A 47 2.22 -29.06 5.61
N ASP A 48 2.98 -30.09 5.97
CA ASP A 48 2.87 -30.75 7.27
C ASP A 48 3.60 -30.01 8.39
N ASP A 49 4.56 -29.14 8.04
CA ASP A 49 5.46 -28.44 8.96
C ASP A 49 5.00 -27.01 9.31
N THR A 50 3.73 -26.67 9.06
CA THR A 50 3.17 -25.31 9.29
C THR A 50 3.24 -24.79 10.71
N LYS A 51 3.41 -25.67 11.71
CA LYS A 51 3.61 -25.26 13.11
C LYS A 51 5.00 -24.64 13.32
N LEU A 52 5.96 -24.92 12.45
CA LEU A 52 7.29 -24.34 12.53
C LEU A 52 7.27 -22.87 12.13
N ARG A 53 7.86 -22.03 12.97
CA ARG A 53 7.99 -20.59 12.72
C ARG A 53 8.79 -20.32 11.44
N THR A 54 9.83 -21.10 11.19
CA THR A 54 10.69 -21.00 10.00
C THR A 54 9.89 -21.18 8.72
N THR A 55 9.01 -22.18 8.66
CA THR A 55 8.14 -22.46 7.51
C THR A 55 7.19 -21.29 7.24
N ARG A 56 6.56 -20.74 8.28
CA ARG A 56 5.69 -19.54 8.13
C ARG A 56 6.45 -18.32 7.65
N LEU A 57 7.67 -18.10 8.17
CA LEU A 57 8.52 -16.99 7.75
C LEU A 57 8.99 -17.14 6.30
N LEU A 58 9.32 -18.36 5.87
CA LEU A 58 9.68 -18.67 4.49
C LEU A 58 8.51 -18.35 3.54
N GLU A 59 7.31 -18.87 3.83
CA GLU A 59 6.15 -18.62 2.98
C GLU A 59 5.75 -17.14 2.96
N ARG A 60 5.93 -16.44 4.08
CA ARG A 60 5.76 -14.98 4.15
C ARG A 60 6.77 -14.25 3.30
N SER A 61 8.04 -14.66 3.29
CA SER A 61 9.08 -14.10 2.41
C SER A 61 8.68 -14.26 0.94
N THR A 62 8.26 -15.46 0.54
CA THR A 62 7.76 -15.74 -0.81
C THR A 62 6.59 -14.82 -1.19
N THR A 63 5.65 -14.57 -0.28
CA THR A 63 4.54 -13.63 -0.49
C THR A 63 5.03 -12.20 -0.68
N LEU A 64 5.97 -11.74 0.14
CA LEU A 64 6.52 -10.39 0.05
C LEU A 64 7.34 -10.19 -1.24
N GLU A 65 8.06 -11.20 -1.70
CA GLU A 65 8.77 -11.17 -2.99
C GLU A 65 7.81 -11.06 -4.17
N LYS A 66 6.74 -11.87 -4.18
CA LYS A 66 5.68 -11.76 -5.18
C LYS A 66 5.02 -10.38 -5.14
N TRP A 67 4.74 -9.87 -3.95
CA TRP A 67 4.16 -8.54 -3.79
C TRP A 67 5.09 -7.44 -4.30
N GLN A 68 6.40 -7.55 -4.03
CA GLN A 68 7.38 -6.61 -4.56
C GLN A 68 7.37 -6.59 -6.09
N ARG A 69 7.27 -7.75 -6.76
CA ARG A 69 7.17 -7.81 -8.23
C ARG A 69 5.93 -7.09 -8.73
N VAL A 70 4.76 -7.41 -8.18
CA VAL A 70 3.49 -6.72 -8.51
C VAL A 70 3.62 -5.20 -8.31
N TRP A 71 4.31 -4.77 -7.26
CA TRP A 71 4.54 -3.36 -6.99
C TRP A 71 5.51 -2.71 -8.00
N SER A 72 6.59 -3.39 -8.32
CA SER A 72 7.62 -2.95 -9.27
C SER A 72 7.12 -2.91 -10.71
N ASP A 73 6.26 -3.84 -11.12
CA ASP A 73 5.84 -3.98 -12.52
C ASP A 73 4.65 -3.08 -12.86
N HIS A 74 3.93 -2.58 -11.85
CA HIS A 74 2.80 -1.69 -12.08
C HIS A 74 3.25 -0.26 -12.39
N SER A 75 2.71 0.29 -13.48
CA SER A 75 3.10 1.60 -14.02
C SER A 75 1.94 2.61 -14.09
N GLU A 76 0.70 2.18 -13.90
CA GLU A 76 -0.47 3.02 -14.21
C GLU A 76 -0.88 3.97 -13.07
N THR A 77 -0.70 3.56 -11.81
CA THR A 77 -1.20 4.30 -10.65
C THR A 77 -0.24 4.22 -9.46
N ALA A 78 -0.37 5.15 -8.50
CA ALA A 78 0.44 5.22 -7.28
C ALA A 78 1.95 5.52 -7.49
N MET A 79 2.31 6.16 -8.60
CA MET A 79 3.70 6.52 -8.92
C MET A 79 4.40 7.29 -7.81
N TRP A 80 3.71 8.27 -7.20
CA TRP A 80 4.26 9.02 -6.06
C TRP A 80 4.57 8.12 -4.86
N SER A 81 3.63 7.26 -4.46
CA SER A 81 3.86 6.30 -3.37
C SER A 81 5.01 5.36 -3.68
N LYS A 82 5.24 5.01 -4.95
CA LYS A 82 6.36 4.16 -5.39
C LYS A 82 7.70 4.85 -5.29
N THR A 83 7.76 6.15 -5.56
CA THR A 83 8.95 6.97 -5.33
C THR A 83 9.35 6.96 -3.84
N LEU A 84 8.38 7.07 -2.94
CA LEU A 84 8.62 7.11 -1.50
C LEU A 84 8.81 5.71 -0.88
N ILE A 85 8.15 4.69 -1.43
CA ILE A 85 8.14 3.32 -0.92
C ILE A 85 8.53 2.37 -2.07
N PRO A 86 9.81 2.32 -2.48
CA PRO A 86 10.23 1.47 -3.58
C PRO A 86 10.26 -0.02 -3.19
N ASP A 87 10.53 -0.34 -1.92
CA ASP A 87 10.62 -1.70 -1.40
C ASP A 87 9.57 -1.98 -0.32
N VAL A 88 8.56 -2.80 -0.65
CA VAL A 88 7.49 -3.16 0.29
C VAL A 88 8.00 -4.00 1.45
N ARG A 89 9.09 -4.75 1.29
CA ARG A 89 9.67 -5.58 2.36
C ARG A 89 10.25 -4.71 3.45
N GLN A 90 11.00 -3.68 3.06
CA GLN A 90 11.55 -2.68 3.99
C GLN A 90 10.44 -1.87 4.65
N TRP A 91 9.42 -1.48 3.88
CA TRP A 91 8.28 -0.75 4.43
C TRP A 91 7.51 -1.54 5.47
N VAL A 92 7.23 -2.82 5.21
CA VAL A 92 6.49 -3.72 6.11
C VAL A 92 7.29 -4.01 7.39
N SER A 93 8.62 -4.05 7.34
CA SER A 93 9.47 -4.25 8.51
C SER A 93 9.74 -2.96 9.30
N CYS A 94 9.44 -1.78 8.74
CA CYS A 94 9.66 -0.50 9.40
C CYS A 94 8.84 -0.36 10.69
N LYS A 95 9.53 -0.25 11.83
CA LYS A 95 8.91 -0.09 13.17
C LYS A 95 8.26 1.28 13.37
N HIS A 96 8.69 2.28 12.62
CA HIS A 96 8.17 3.65 12.68
C HIS A 96 6.98 3.87 11.74
N ARG A 97 6.49 2.83 11.06
CA ARG A 97 5.29 2.88 10.21
C ARG A 97 4.03 3.04 11.08
N ARG A 98 3.80 4.25 11.57
CA ARG A 98 2.56 4.65 12.22
C ARG A 98 1.80 5.59 11.28
N LEU A 99 0.73 5.09 10.69
CA LEU A 99 -0.11 5.89 9.82
C LEU A 99 -1.02 6.81 10.64
N ASP A 100 -1.17 8.03 10.15
CA ASP A 100 -2.25 8.94 10.49
C ASP A 100 -2.79 9.56 9.20
N PHE A 101 -3.79 10.42 9.35
CA PHE A 101 -4.45 11.07 8.21
C PHE A 101 -3.47 11.88 7.34
N TYR A 102 -2.55 12.62 7.96
CA TYR A 102 -1.61 13.50 7.25
C TYR A 102 -0.48 12.72 6.59
N LEU A 103 0.07 11.71 7.28
CA LEU A 103 1.09 10.86 6.72
C LEU A 103 0.54 10.04 5.54
N THR A 104 -0.69 9.55 5.61
CA THR A 104 -1.31 8.85 4.47
C THR A 104 -1.52 9.79 3.29
N GLN A 105 -1.94 11.04 3.52
CA GLN A 105 -2.01 12.05 2.47
C GLN A 105 -0.65 12.24 1.80
N PHE A 106 0.37 12.49 2.60
CA PHE A 106 1.74 12.67 2.11
C PHE A 106 2.22 11.46 1.30
N LEU A 107 2.09 10.24 1.83
CA LEU A 107 2.57 9.01 1.16
C LEU A 107 1.78 8.68 -0.11
N SER A 108 0.49 9.04 -0.16
CA SER A 108 -0.34 8.81 -1.33
C SER A 108 -0.19 9.89 -2.39
N GLY A 109 0.26 11.10 -2.01
CA GLY A 109 0.23 12.27 -2.89
C GLY A 109 -1.20 12.78 -3.08
N HIS A 110 -2.10 12.44 -2.16
CA HIS A 110 -3.47 12.94 -2.09
C HIS A 110 -3.59 13.93 -0.94
N GLY A 111 -4.57 14.84 -1.01
CA GLY A 111 -4.93 15.69 0.12
C GLY A 111 -4.95 17.16 -0.20
N TYR A 112 -4.65 17.99 0.79
CA TYR A 112 -4.63 19.45 0.65
C TYR A 112 -3.32 19.97 0.03
N PHE A 113 -2.72 19.21 -0.89
CA PHE A 113 -1.56 19.67 -1.65
C PHE A 113 -2.04 20.39 -2.90
N GLY A 114 -1.51 21.58 -3.17
CA GLY A 114 -1.95 22.41 -4.30
C GLY A 114 -1.89 21.66 -5.64
N ASP A 115 -0.83 20.90 -5.89
CA ASP A 115 -0.71 20.04 -7.07
C ASP A 115 -1.88 19.04 -7.19
N TYR A 116 -2.28 18.43 -6.06
CA TYR A 116 -3.38 17.47 -6.04
C TYR A 116 -4.73 18.16 -6.21
N THR A 117 -5.01 19.26 -5.50
CA THR A 117 -6.29 19.97 -5.60
C THR A 117 -6.48 20.58 -6.99
N LYS A 118 -5.42 21.07 -7.63
CA LYS A 118 -5.43 21.52 -9.02
C LYS A 118 -5.73 20.38 -9.98
N LYS A 119 -5.04 19.24 -9.83
CA LYS A 119 -5.28 18.03 -10.65
C LYS A 119 -6.72 17.54 -10.55
N MET A 120 -7.36 17.71 -9.39
CA MET A 120 -8.75 17.32 -9.15
C MET A 120 -9.77 18.39 -9.55
N GLY A 121 -9.34 19.56 -10.06
CA GLY A 121 -10.22 20.67 -10.45
C GLY A 121 -10.87 21.41 -9.29
N ILE A 122 -10.29 21.32 -8.09
CA ILE A 122 -10.79 22.00 -6.87
C ILE A 122 -10.22 23.43 -6.77
N THR A 123 -8.97 23.63 -7.19
CA THR A 123 -8.27 24.92 -7.17
C THR A 123 -7.65 25.23 -8.54
N GLU A 124 -7.46 26.51 -8.86
CA GLU A 124 -6.81 26.91 -10.12
C GLU A 124 -5.27 26.83 -10.05
N GLY A 125 -4.71 27.11 -8.88
CA GLY A 125 -3.26 27.11 -8.62
C GLY A 125 -2.78 25.84 -7.92
N SER A 126 -1.48 25.55 -8.09
CA SER A 126 -0.76 24.50 -7.35
C SER A 126 0.18 25.02 -6.25
N ILE A 127 0.28 26.35 -6.13
CA ILE A 127 1.13 27.02 -5.15
C ILE A 127 0.62 26.74 -3.74
N CYS A 128 1.54 26.48 -2.81
CA CYS A 128 1.20 26.26 -1.41
C CYS A 128 0.80 27.58 -0.76
N GLY A 129 -0.42 27.67 -0.24
CA GLY A 129 -0.91 28.88 0.44
C GLY A 129 -0.13 29.27 1.71
N TYR A 130 0.76 28.39 2.20
CA TYR A 130 1.59 28.67 3.38
C TYR A 130 3.01 29.16 3.05
N CYS A 131 3.64 28.66 1.98
CA CYS A 131 5.05 28.98 1.69
C CYS A 131 5.30 29.64 0.33
N GLY A 132 4.27 29.83 -0.51
CA GLY A 132 4.45 30.30 -1.88
C GLY A 132 5.13 29.25 -2.76
#